data_AF-A0A1S9IQV8-F1
#
_entry.id   AF-A0A1S9IQV8-F1
#
_cell.length_a   1.000
_cell.length_b   1.000
_cell.length_c   1.000
_cell.angle_alpha   90.00
_cell.angle_beta   90.00
_cell.angle_gamma   90.00
#
_symmetry.space_group_name_H-M   'P 1'
#
loop_
_entity.id
_entity.type
_entity.pdbx_description
1 polymer ?
#
loop_
_entity_poly.entity_id
_entity_poly.type
_entity_poly.pdbx_seq_one_letter_code
_entity_poly.pdbx_strand_id
1 'polypeptide(L)' 'LPVMLYRGVFRAGETYHPGDTVTWGGSLWHCNSMTGDKPGEAHSSGWTLAAKRGRDAGGGK' A
#
# COMPACT_ATOMS: atom_id res chain seq x y z
N LEU A 1 11.25 -18.31 -4.67
CA LEU A 1 11.31 -17.04 -5.42
C LEU A 1 10.76 -15.94 -4.52
N PRO A 2 11.35 -14.73 -4.49
CA PRO A 2 10.67 -13.59 -3.88
C PRO A 2 9.35 -13.34 -4.63
N VAL A 3 8.25 -13.25 -3.91
CA VAL A 3 6.91 -13.06 -4.48
C VAL A 3 6.23 -11.87 -3.82
N MET A 4 5.47 -11.12 -4.62
CA MET A 4 4.58 -10.08 -4.11
C MET A 4 3.30 -10.75 -3.61
N LEU A 5 3.05 -10.71 -2.30
CA LEU A 5 1.83 -11.27 -1.72
C LEU A 5 0.80 -10.17 -1.51
N TYR A 6 -0.33 -10.25 -2.20
CA TYR A 6 -1.42 -9.31 -1.97
C TYR A 6 -2.19 -9.66 -0.70
N ARG A 7 -2.21 -8.73 0.25
CA ARG A 7 -2.82 -8.88 1.59
C ARG A 7 -4.19 -8.19 1.72
N GLY A 8 -4.67 -7.56 0.65
CA GLY A 8 -5.95 -6.83 0.65
C GLY A 8 -5.81 -5.35 0.98
N VAL A 9 -6.88 -4.76 1.51
CA VAL A 9 -6.86 -3.37 2.01
C VAL A 9 -6.10 -3.32 3.33
N PHE A 10 -5.24 -2.32 3.52
CA PHE A 10 -4.52 -2.10 4.78
C PHE A 10 -5.48 -2.08 5.98
N ARG A 11 -5.07 -2.74 7.08
CA ARG A 11 -5.79 -2.77 8.35
C ARG A 11 -4.87 -2.35 9.49
N ALA A 12 -5.31 -1.40 10.30
CA ALA A 12 -4.56 -0.98 11.48
C ALA A 12 -4.50 -2.13 12.49
N GLY A 13 -3.32 -2.34 13.08
CA GLY A 13 -3.05 -3.44 14.02
C GLY A 13 -2.62 -4.76 13.38
N GLU A 14 -2.59 -4.86 12.04
CA GLU A 14 -1.90 -5.96 11.35
C GLU A 14 -0.41 -5.63 11.16
N THR A 15 0.44 -6.66 11.26
CA THR A 15 1.85 -6.57 10.88
C THR A 15 2.01 -7.13 9.47
N TYR A 16 2.70 -6.38 8.62
CA TYR A 16 3.04 -6.77 7.26
C TYR A 16 4.54 -7.07 7.16
N HIS A 17 4.91 -7.94 6.23
CA HIS A 17 6.28 -8.41 6.02
C HIS A 17 6.83 -7.97 4.66
N PRO A 18 8.17 -7.93 4.48
CA PRO A 18 8.78 -7.61 3.19
C PRO A 18 8.21 -8.45 2.04
N GLY A 19 7.82 -7.77 0.96
CA GLY A 19 7.16 -8.39 -0.21
C GLY A 19 5.63 -8.40 -0.14
N ASP A 20 5.03 -8.13 1.02
CA ASP A 20 3.59 -7.92 1.10
C ASP A 20 3.18 -6.67 0.29
N THR A 21 1.96 -6.70 -0.24
CA THR A 21 1.32 -5.57 -0.88
C THR A 21 -0.08 -5.35 -0.34
N VAL A 22 -0.47 -4.09 -0.20
CA VAL A 22 -1.81 -3.69 0.26
C VAL A 22 -2.36 -2.55 -0.60
N THR A 23 -3.67 -2.38 -0.61
CA THR A 23 -4.29 -1.16 -1.11
C THR A 23 -4.62 -0.20 0.03
N TRP A 24 -4.30 1.08 -0.13
CA TRP A 24 -4.69 2.17 0.78
C TRP A 24 -4.78 3.50 0.03
N GLY A 25 -5.81 4.30 0.32
CA GLY A 25 -6.03 5.58 -0.36
C GLY A 25 -6.19 5.46 -1.89
N GLY A 26 -6.75 4.35 -2.36
CA GLY A 26 -6.90 4.03 -3.78
C GLY A 26 -5.59 3.70 -4.51
N SER A 27 -4.49 3.52 -3.78
CA SER A 27 -3.17 3.22 -4.32
C SER A 27 -2.67 1.86 -3.82
N LEU A 28 -1.79 1.22 -4.59
CA LEU A 28 -1.10 -0.02 -4.20
C LEU A 28 0.23 0.34 -3.53
N TRP A 29 0.55 -0.35 -2.43
CA TRP A 29 1.75 -0.15 -1.64
C TRP A 29 2.52 -1.46 -1.49
N HIS A 30 3.84 -1.40 -1.54
CA HIS A 30 4.76 -2.52 -1.31
C HIS A 30 5.44 -2.34 0.05
N CYS A 31 5.46 -3.40 0.84
CA CYS A 31 6.13 -3.46 2.13
C CYS A 31 7.62 -3.82 1.95
N ASN A 32 8.53 -2.88 2.28
CA ASN A 32 9.98 -3.06 2.17
C ASN A 32 10.59 -3.69 3.44
N SER A 33 10.01 -3.38 4.59
CA SER A 33 10.47 -3.82 5.92
C SER A 33 9.25 -4.14 6.78
N MET A 34 9.41 -5.04 7.75
CA MET A 34 8.30 -5.40 8.65
C MET A 34 7.75 -4.15 9.35
N THR A 35 6.44 -3.90 9.22
CA THR A 35 5.80 -2.71 9.78
C THR A 35 4.31 -2.96 10.02
N GLY A 36 3.75 -2.26 11.02
CA GLY A 36 2.30 -2.08 11.20
C GLY A 36 1.85 -0.65 10.91
N ASP A 37 2.77 0.22 10.47
CA ASP A 37 2.50 1.62 10.19
C ASP A 37 1.61 1.76 8.96
N LYS A 38 0.83 2.84 8.93
CA LYS A 38 -0.09 3.08 7.82
C LYS A 38 0.66 3.58 6.58
N PRO A 39 0.42 2.99 5.39
CA PRO A 39 1.09 3.44 4.16
C PRO A 39 0.84 4.91 3.85
N GLY A 40 1.90 5.63 3.48
CA GLY A 40 1.83 7.02 3.03
C GLY A 40 1.82 8.08 4.15
N GLU A 41 1.94 7.68 5.42
CA GLU A 41 2.18 8.63 6.51
C GLU A 41 3.65 9.08 6.54
N ALA A 42 3.90 10.33 6.96
CA ALA A 42 5.24 10.93 6.93
C ALA A 42 6.29 10.16 7.76
N HIS A 43 5.86 9.44 8.80
CA HIS A 43 6.74 8.63 9.67
C HIS A 43 6.78 7.15 9.28
N SER A 44 5.98 6.73 8.30
CA SER A 44 5.92 5.35 7.82
C SER A 44 7.03 5.10 6.78
N SER A 45 8.12 4.48 7.19
CA SER A 45 9.26 4.17 6.29
C SER A 45 9.19 2.77 5.65
N GLY A 46 8.30 1.90 6.12
CA GLY A 46 8.20 0.51 5.66
C GLY A 46 7.53 0.33 4.29
N TRP A 47 6.94 1.39 3.72
CA TRP A 47 6.13 1.28 2.50
C TRP A 47 6.68 2.08 1.32
N THR A 48 6.63 1.50 0.14
CA THR A 48 6.83 2.18 -1.16
C THR A 48 5.50 2.25 -1.91
N LEU A 49 5.18 3.40 -2.50
CA LEU A 49 4.04 3.54 -3.41
C LEU A 49 4.34 2.76 -4.71
N ALA A 50 3.63 1.65 -4.93
CA ALA A 50 3.83 0.79 -6.09
C ALA A 50 2.98 1.24 -7.30
N ALA A 51 1.74 1.66 -7.05
CA ALA A 51 0.88 2.22 -8.09
C ALA A 51 -0.03 3.29 -7.48
N LYS A 52 0.00 4.51 -8.05
CA LYS A 52 -0.81 5.64 -7.58
C LYS A 52 -2.21 5.60 -8.21
N ARG A 53 -3.24 5.91 -7.41
CA ARG A 53 -4.61 6.15 -7.91
C ARG A 53 -4.58 7.18 -9.07
N GLY A 54 -5.26 6.84 -10.17
CA GLY A 54 -5.52 7.78 -11.26
C GLY A 54 -6.49 8.90 -10.88
N ARG A 55 -6.63 9.90 -11.74
CA ARG A 55 -7.66 10.94 -11.60
C ARG A 55 -8.99 10.37 -12.10
N ASP A 56 -10.08 10.64 -11.39
CA ASP A 56 -11.42 10.30 -11.86
C ASP A 56 -11.70 11.04 -13.17
N ALA A 57 -12.33 10.36 -14.14
CA ALA A 57 -12.79 11.03 -15.34
C ALA A 57 -13.89 12.03 -14.94
N GLY A 58 -13.67 13.32 -15.18
CA GLY A 58 -14.70 14.33 -14.98
C GLY A 58 -15.92 13.95 -15.81
N GLY A 59 -17.09 13.85 -15.17
CA GLY A 59 -18.32 13.40 -15.82
C GLY A 59 -18.55 14.13 -17.13
N GLY A 60 -18.49 13.38 -18.24
CA GLY A 60 -18.85 13.88 -19.56
C GLY A 60 -20.31 14.32 -19.53
N LYS A 61 -20.55 15.56 -19.94
CA LYS A 61 -21.89 16.12 -20.12
C LYS A 61 -22.53 15.57 -21.39
#